data_AF-A0A1G4W1H5-F1
#
_entry.id   AF-A0A1G4W1H5-F1
#
_cell.length_a   1.000
_cell.length_b   1.000
_cell.length_c   1.000
_cell.angle_alpha   90.00
_cell.angle_beta   90.00
_cell.angle_gamma   90.00
#
_symmetry.space_group_name_H-M   'P 1'
#
loop_
_entity.id
_entity.type
_entity.pdbx_description
1 polymer ?
#
loop_
_entity_poly.entity_id
_entity_poly.type
_entity_poly.pdbx_seq_one_letter_code
_entity_poly.pdbx_strand_id
1 'polypeptide(L)'
;MGTMPSAQQLRGQLNIPELGPDTPMYRWLSSFLAQASPLPFRDLWNTDRPRDPALLAALQPVDDAITALQPGGDLSSQWDRLTIAARTARSALDTEPMGDPTVDEVVADIFFALKTTLLIAVVGQQGFVQISTTELVNSLKSAVTGAAAQVILNSQSPPPMPQRYFDVATNEFVAQMSATTLSLASFKYFANRDVSPGKRNPDIAALPKTLPAVAKQFAAQAIVNFYTDWEEKYRGVLATVHGCDERDFQIDYFGDLNRMRQDYVHRNGVSGQSDGCKVLEWFKSGDLMIPTPLNYCQLLTAFPDAELRRKPAPRNEGRDRLNVRADLKLIREFDRIVGESSGPKGAALDEALSDWIAKNQRTP
;
A
#
# COMPACT_ATOMS: atom_id res chain seq x y z
N MET A 1 -12.98 -13.46 0.54
CA MET A 1 -13.65 -13.19 -0.75
C MET A 1 -14.94 -14.02 -0.81
N GLY A 2 -16.08 -13.40 -1.14
CA GLY A 2 -17.37 -14.08 -1.19
C GLY A 2 -17.44 -15.13 -2.32
N THR A 3 -18.18 -16.22 -2.08
CA THR A 3 -18.47 -17.23 -3.10
C THR A 3 -19.30 -16.61 -4.23
N MET A 4 -18.85 -16.69 -5.49
CA MET A 4 -19.70 -16.26 -6.61
C MET A 4 -21.01 -17.07 -6.61
N PRO A 5 -22.16 -16.40 -6.71
CA PRO A 5 -23.46 -17.08 -6.76
C PRO A 5 -23.52 -17.99 -7.99
N SER A 6 -24.11 -19.18 -7.84
CA SER A 6 -24.38 -20.05 -8.98
C SER A 6 -25.33 -19.37 -9.96
N ALA A 7 -25.34 -19.74 -11.24
CA ALA A 7 -26.32 -19.16 -12.18
C ALA A 7 -27.76 -19.42 -11.72
N GLN A 8 -28.03 -20.52 -11.02
CA GLN A 8 -29.32 -20.81 -10.41
C GLN A 8 -29.70 -19.79 -9.31
N GLN A 9 -28.75 -19.38 -8.47
CA GLN A 9 -28.95 -18.31 -7.47
C GLN A 9 -29.11 -16.94 -8.14
N LEU A 10 -28.31 -16.65 -9.16
CA LEU A 10 -28.42 -15.44 -9.98
C LEU A 10 -29.79 -15.35 -10.67
N ARG A 11 -30.29 -16.46 -11.24
CA ARG A 11 -31.66 -16.55 -11.78
C ARG A 11 -32.70 -16.32 -10.69
N GLY A 12 -32.52 -16.86 -9.49
CA GLY A 12 -33.41 -16.61 -8.36
C GLY A 12 -33.46 -15.14 -7.93
N GLN A 13 -32.32 -14.45 -7.98
CA GLN A 13 -32.20 -13.02 -7.66
C GLN A 13 -32.68 -12.11 -8.81
N LEU A 14 -32.58 -12.58 -10.05
CA LEU A 14 -33.00 -11.87 -11.27
C LEU A 14 -34.35 -12.34 -11.81
N ASN A 15 -35.13 -13.10 -11.03
CA ASN A 15 -36.47 -13.56 -11.43
C ASN A 15 -37.51 -12.42 -11.34
N ILE A 16 -37.20 -11.33 -12.03
CA ILE A 16 -38.04 -10.17 -12.24
C ILE A 16 -38.65 -10.38 -13.64
N PRO A 17 -39.99 -10.33 -13.80
CA PRO A 17 -40.64 -10.55 -15.11
C PRO A 17 -40.10 -9.65 -16.24
N GLU A 18 -39.56 -8.49 -15.89
CA GLU A 18 -38.95 -7.50 -16.80
C GLU A 18 -37.56 -7.90 -17.32
N LEU A 19 -36.93 -8.93 -16.74
CA LEU A 19 -35.61 -9.47 -17.13
C LEU A 19 -35.71 -10.81 -17.90
N GLY A 20 -36.86 -11.10 -18.52
CA GLY A 20 -36.98 -12.23 -19.43
C GLY A 20 -35.96 -12.15 -20.59
N PRO A 21 -35.48 -13.29 -21.12
CA PRO A 21 -34.38 -13.33 -22.09
C PRO A 21 -34.59 -12.50 -23.37
N ASP A 22 -35.85 -12.22 -23.73
CA ASP A 22 -36.20 -11.42 -24.90
C ASP A 22 -36.38 -9.91 -24.62
N THR A 23 -36.32 -9.48 -23.36
CA THR A 23 -36.58 -8.08 -23.01
C THR A 23 -35.39 -7.18 -23.38
N PRO A 24 -35.63 -5.91 -23.77
CA PRO A 24 -34.56 -4.94 -23.98
C PRO A 24 -33.66 -4.76 -22.75
N MET A 25 -34.24 -4.85 -21.55
CA MET A 25 -33.51 -4.72 -20.28
C MET A 25 -32.56 -5.90 -20.03
N TYR A 26 -32.98 -7.14 -20.33
CA TYR A 26 -32.10 -8.31 -20.25
C TYR A 26 -30.97 -8.25 -21.28
N ARG A 27 -31.28 -7.83 -22.52
CA ARG A 27 -30.24 -7.63 -23.56
C ARG A 27 -29.23 -6.56 -23.17
N TRP A 28 -29.68 -5.46 -22.57
CA TRP A 28 -28.78 -4.44 -22.04
C TRP A 28 -27.92 -4.98 -20.88
N LEU A 29 -28.53 -5.67 -19.90
CA LEU A 29 -27.82 -6.20 -18.73
C LEU A 29 -26.82 -7.29 -19.12
N SER A 30 -27.21 -8.24 -19.97
CA SER A 30 -26.32 -9.29 -20.49
C SER A 30 -25.16 -8.71 -21.29
N SER A 31 -25.40 -7.67 -22.10
CA SER A 31 -24.35 -6.96 -22.83
C SER A 31 -23.41 -6.21 -21.88
N PHE A 32 -23.95 -5.53 -20.87
CA PHE A 32 -23.15 -4.85 -19.85
C PHE A 32 -22.29 -5.83 -19.06
N LEU A 33 -22.86 -6.94 -18.58
CA LEU A 33 -22.12 -7.96 -17.83
C LEU A 33 -21.05 -8.61 -18.71
N ALA A 34 -21.37 -9.01 -19.93
CA ALA A 34 -20.41 -9.61 -20.87
C ALA A 34 -19.25 -8.65 -21.24
N GLN A 35 -19.45 -7.34 -21.12
CA GLN A 35 -18.41 -6.33 -21.41
C GLN A 35 -17.64 -5.90 -20.17
N ALA A 36 -18.31 -5.69 -19.04
CA ALA A 36 -17.73 -5.09 -17.84
C ALA A 36 -17.17 -6.12 -16.86
N SER A 37 -17.82 -7.28 -16.68
CA SER A 37 -17.36 -8.29 -15.72
C SER A 37 -16.01 -8.92 -16.08
N PRO A 38 -15.64 -9.09 -17.37
CA PRO A 38 -14.31 -9.55 -17.76
C PRO A 38 -13.16 -8.59 -17.46
N LEU A 39 -13.43 -7.28 -17.37
CA LEU A 39 -12.37 -6.27 -17.43
C LEU A 39 -11.29 -6.45 -16.36
N PRO A 40 -11.62 -6.63 -15.07
CA PRO A 40 -10.58 -6.80 -14.05
C PRO A 40 -9.69 -8.02 -14.31
N PHE A 41 -10.27 -9.13 -14.76
CA PHE A 41 -9.49 -10.33 -15.09
C PHE A 41 -8.65 -10.10 -16.35
N ARG A 42 -9.21 -9.54 -17.42
CA ARG A 42 -8.48 -9.28 -18.67
C ARG A 42 -7.35 -8.28 -18.47
N ASP A 43 -7.57 -7.24 -17.68
CA ASP A 43 -6.56 -6.23 -17.37
C ASP A 43 -5.40 -6.87 -16.60
N LEU A 44 -5.70 -7.70 -15.58
CA LEU A 44 -4.69 -8.46 -14.85
C LEU A 44 -3.98 -9.48 -15.75
N TRP A 45 -4.72 -10.26 -16.53
CA TRP A 45 -4.18 -11.27 -17.43
C TRP A 45 -3.24 -10.69 -18.50
N ASN A 46 -3.57 -9.51 -19.01
CA ASN A 46 -2.73 -8.81 -19.99
C ASN A 46 -1.49 -8.15 -19.35
N THR A 47 -1.63 -7.68 -18.11
CA THR A 47 -0.55 -6.96 -17.41
C THR A 47 0.44 -7.91 -16.74
N ASP A 48 -0.05 -9.01 -16.19
CA ASP A 48 0.69 -9.96 -15.37
C ASP A 48 0.23 -11.40 -15.67
N ARG A 49 0.49 -11.84 -16.90
CA ARG A 49 0.14 -13.19 -17.32
C ARG A 49 0.97 -14.22 -16.53
N PRO A 50 0.35 -15.30 -16.00
CA PRO A 50 1.07 -16.36 -15.31
C PRO A 50 2.22 -16.91 -16.14
N ARG A 51 3.40 -17.01 -15.52
CA ARG A 51 4.60 -17.60 -16.13
C ARG A 51 4.80 -19.05 -15.73
N ASP A 52 4.42 -19.40 -14.50
CA ASP A 52 4.39 -20.79 -14.06
C ASP A 52 3.42 -21.62 -14.92
N PRO A 53 3.88 -22.72 -15.54
CA PRO A 53 3.04 -23.52 -16.43
C PRO A 53 1.82 -24.15 -15.74
N ALA A 54 1.93 -24.51 -14.46
CA ALA A 54 0.81 -25.10 -13.72
C ALA A 54 -0.25 -24.05 -13.39
N LEU A 55 0.18 -22.87 -12.93
CA LEU A 55 -0.69 -21.72 -12.72
C LEU A 55 -1.37 -21.27 -14.01
N LEU A 56 -0.62 -21.19 -15.11
CA LEU A 56 -1.17 -20.87 -16.43
C LEU A 56 -2.21 -21.91 -16.85
N ALA A 57 -1.90 -23.20 -16.71
CA ALA A 57 -2.83 -24.28 -17.05
C ALA A 57 -4.11 -24.24 -16.19
N ALA A 58 -3.98 -23.93 -14.89
CA ALA A 58 -5.11 -23.79 -13.99
C ALA A 58 -6.02 -22.61 -14.36
N LEU A 59 -5.45 -21.48 -14.80
CA LEU A 59 -6.19 -20.25 -15.08
C LEU A 59 -6.65 -20.11 -16.55
N GLN A 60 -6.02 -20.79 -17.51
CA GLN A 60 -6.37 -20.71 -18.94
C GLN A 60 -7.86 -21.01 -19.22
N PRO A 61 -8.51 -22.01 -18.59
CA PRO A 61 -9.95 -22.24 -18.79
C PRO A 61 -10.83 -21.08 -18.35
N VAL A 62 -10.37 -20.28 -17.37
CA VAL A 62 -11.08 -19.06 -16.92
C VAL A 62 -10.95 -17.98 -17.98
N ASP A 63 -9.75 -17.76 -18.51
CA ASP A 63 -9.49 -16.83 -19.61
C ASP A 63 -10.30 -17.19 -20.86
N ASP A 64 -10.33 -18.47 -21.24
CA ASP A 64 -11.10 -18.98 -22.36
C ASP A 64 -12.61 -18.72 -22.17
N ALA A 65 -13.13 -18.99 -20.96
CA ALA A 65 -14.54 -18.74 -20.62
C ALA A 65 -14.89 -17.25 -20.66
N ILE A 66 -13.99 -16.39 -20.20
CA ILE A 66 -14.15 -14.92 -20.22
C ILE A 66 -14.06 -14.38 -21.66
N THR A 67 -13.17 -14.91 -22.48
CA THR A 67 -13.00 -14.52 -23.88
C THR A 67 -14.19 -14.98 -24.73
N ALA A 68 -14.80 -16.11 -24.39
CA ALA A 68 -16.01 -16.62 -25.04
C ALA A 68 -17.31 -15.89 -24.65
N LEU A 69 -17.27 -14.89 -23.77
CA LEU A 69 -18.45 -14.09 -23.43
C LEU A 69 -18.91 -13.25 -24.62
N GLN A 70 -20.13 -13.50 -25.07
CA GLN A 70 -20.78 -12.80 -26.19
C GLN A 70 -21.95 -11.94 -25.70
N PRO A 71 -21.97 -10.64 -26.04
CA PRO A 71 -23.13 -9.78 -25.81
C PRO A 71 -24.39 -10.36 -26.45
N GLY A 72 -25.50 -10.39 -25.70
CA GLY A 72 -26.79 -10.86 -26.20
C GLY A 72 -26.94 -12.38 -26.35
N GLY A 73 -25.92 -13.18 -26.04
CA GLY A 73 -26.07 -14.63 -25.91
C GLY A 73 -26.79 -15.02 -24.61
N ASP A 74 -27.14 -16.32 -24.44
CA ASP A 74 -27.72 -16.81 -23.19
C ASP A 74 -26.75 -16.59 -22.03
N LEU A 75 -27.04 -15.58 -21.21
CA LEU A 75 -26.20 -15.16 -20.11
C LEU A 75 -26.04 -16.29 -19.09
N SER A 76 -27.06 -17.13 -18.91
CA SER A 76 -26.98 -18.18 -17.90
C SER A 76 -25.99 -19.26 -18.29
N SER A 77 -26.07 -19.78 -19.52
CA SER A 77 -25.12 -20.80 -19.98
C SER A 77 -23.69 -20.27 -20.00
N GLN A 78 -23.52 -19.01 -20.39
CA GLN A 78 -22.23 -18.33 -20.36
C GLN A 78 -21.68 -18.18 -18.93
N TRP A 79 -22.53 -17.77 -17.99
CA TRP A 79 -22.18 -17.62 -16.58
C TRP A 79 -21.89 -18.95 -15.89
N ASP A 80 -22.63 -20.01 -16.25
CA ASP A 80 -22.39 -21.37 -15.76
C ASP A 80 -21.01 -21.85 -16.19
N ARG A 81 -20.64 -21.67 -17.47
CA ARG A 81 -19.29 -22.00 -17.96
C ARG A 81 -18.20 -21.25 -17.21
N LEU A 82 -18.36 -19.94 -17.02
CA LEU A 82 -17.41 -19.14 -16.25
C LEU A 82 -17.30 -19.60 -14.80
N THR A 83 -18.43 -19.89 -14.15
CA THR A 83 -18.47 -20.34 -12.75
C THR A 83 -17.80 -21.70 -12.59
N ILE A 84 -18.04 -22.63 -13.52
CA ILE A 84 -17.39 -23.95 -13.52
C ILE A 84 -15.88 -23.79 -13.74
N ALA A 85 -15.46 -23.00 -14.72
CA ALA A 85 -14.04 -22.72 -14.97
C ALA A 85 -13.36 -22.13 -13.73
N ALA A 86 -13.95 -21.10 -13.11
CA ALA A 86 -13.40 -20.45 -11.93
C ALA A 86 -13.31 -21.38 -10.72
N ARG A 87 -14.31 -22.24 -10.49
CA ARG A 87 -14.27 -23.25 -9.41
C ARG A 87 -13.21 -24.31 -9.66
N THR A 88 -13.08 -24.76 -10.91
CA THR A 88 -12.08 -25.76 -11.30
C THR A 88 -10.68 -25.19 -11.12
N ALA A 89 -10.44 -23.98 -11.62
CA ALA A 89 -9.17 -23.26 -11.43
C ALA A 89 -8.84 -23.11 -9.95
N ARG A 90 -9.79 -22.67 -9.12
CA ARG A 90 -9.58 -22.57 -7.67
C ARG A 90 -9.23 -23.92 -7.04
N SER A 91 -9.95 -24.98 -7.40
CA SER A 91 -9.64 -26.32 -6.88
C SER A 91 -8.24 -26.77 -7.29
N ALA A 92 -7.81 -26.48 -8.51
CA ALA A 92 -6.46 -26.77 -8.97
C ALA A 92 -5.42 -25.97 -8.16
N LEU A 93 -5.65 -24.67 -7.93
CA LEU A 93 -4.77 -23.83 -7.10
C LEU A 93 -4.64 -24.33 -5.65
N ASP A 94 -5.69 -24.94 -5.11
CA ASP A 94 -5.69 -25.47 -3.73
C ASP A 94 -5.03 -26.87 -3.61
N THR A 95 -4.89 -27.61 -4.72
CA THR A 95 -4.50 -29.04 -4.69
C THR A 95 -3.25 -29.38 -5.49
N GLU A 96 -2.94 -28.62 -6.53
CA GLU A 96 -1.77 -28.83 -7.35
C GLU A 96 -0.56 -28.08 -6.76
N PRO A 97 0.62 -28.73 -6.66
CA PRO A 97 1.81 -28.03 -6.23
C PRO A 97 2.19 -26.98 -7.27
N MET A 98 2.04 -25.71 -6.92
CA MET A 98 2.56 -24.60 -7.71
C MET A 98 4.09 -24.59 -7.65
N GLY A 99 4.73 -24.14 -8.73
CA GLY A 99 6.17 -23.92 -8.72
C GLY A 99 6.60 -22.96 -7.61
N ASP A 100 7.84 -23.11 -7.14
CA ASP A 100 8.46 -22.09 -6.29
C ASP A 100 8.51 -20.76 -7.06
N PRO A 101 8.26 -19.62 -6.40
CA PRO A 101 8.25 -18.33 -7.07
C PRO A 101 9.63 -18.05 -7.69
N THR A 102 9.62 -17.63 -8.93
CA THR A 102 10.85 -17.23 -9.64
C THR A 102 11.36 -15.88 -9.15
N VAL A 103 12.64 -15.58 -9.38
CA VAL A 103 13.22 -14.26 -9.04
C VAL A 103 12.41 -13.13 -9.67
N ASP A 104 11.99 -13.31 -10.92
CA ASP A 104 11.21 -12.32 -11.65
C ASP A 104 9.85 -12.06 -11.01
N GLU A 105 9.16 -13.10 -10.55
CA GLU A 105 7.86 -12.99 -9.88
C GLU A 105 8.01 -12.30 -8.52
N VAL A 106 9.04 -12.65 -7.75
CA VAL A 106 9.31 -11.98 -6.46
C VAL A 106 9.62 -10.50 -6.68
N VAL A 107 10.47 -10.15 -7.65
CA VAL A 107 10.81 -8.75 -7.95
C VAL A 107 9.59 -7.97 -8.44
N ALA A 108 8.73 -8.60 -9.26
CA ALA A 108 7.47 -8.01 -9.70
C ALA A 108 6.53 -7.76 -8.51
N ASP A 109 6.38 -8.70 -7.58
CA ASP A 109 5.56 -8.55 -6.37
C ASP A 109 6.09 -7.42 -5.47
N ILE A 110 7.41 -7.32 -5.28
CA ILE A 110 8.03 -6.21 -4.54
C ILE A 110 7.66 -4.86 -5.17
N PHE A 111 7.79 -4.74 -6.50
CA PHE A 111 7.50 -3.49 -7.19
C PHE A 111 6.00 -3.16 -7.18
N PHE A 112 5.14 -4.18 -7.28
CA PHE A 112 3.70 -4.03 -7.15
C PHE A 112 3.30 -3.57 -5.74
N ALA A 113 3.93 -4.12 -4.70
CA ALA A 113 3.74 -3.69 -3.31
C ALA A 113 4.13 -2.22 -3.13
N LEU A 114 5.27 -1.77 -3.69
CA LEU A 114 5.66 -0.36 -3.69
C LEU A 114 4.58 0.52 -4.33
N LYS A 115 4.14 0.18 -5.56
CA LYS A 115 3.11 0.93 -6.27
C LYS A 115 1.81 1.01 -5.49
N THR A 116 1.40 -0.09 -4.88
CA THR A 116 0.17 -0.17 -4.08
C THR A 116 0.28 0.69 -2.82
N THR A 117 1.40 0.61 -2.10
CA THR A 117 1.64 1.45 -0.92
C THR A 117 1.67 2.94 -1.27
N LEU A 118 2.28 3.31 -2.40
CA LEU A 118 2.27 4.69 -2.89
C LEU A 118 0.88 5.12 -3.33
N LEU A 119 0.12 4.26 -4.00
CA LEU A 119 -1.27 4.55 -4.38
C LEU A 119 -2.12 4.82 -3.13
N ILE A 120 -2.01 3.99 -2.09
CA ILE A 120 -2.73 4.19 -0.83
C ILE A 120 -2.35 5.53 -0.19
N ALA A 121 -1.06 5.87 -0.17
CA ALA A 121 -0.60 7.13 0.41
C ALA A 121 -1.09 8.36 -0.39
N VAL A 122 -1.01 8.30 -1.72
CA VAL A 122 -1.45 9.38 -2.61
C VAL A 122 -2.98 9.53 -2.59
N VAL A 123 -3.72 8.42 -2.65
CA VAL A 123 -5.20 8.44 -2.55
C VAL A 123 -5.64 8.87 -1.16
N GLY A 124 -4.95 8.45 -0.10
CA GLY A 124 -5.21 8.94 1.26
C GLY A 124 -5.03 10.46 1.36
N GLN A 125 -3.95 10.99 0.78
CA GLN A 125 -3.71 12.42 0.71
C GLN A 125 -4.76 13.15 -0.15
N GLN A 126 -5.14 12.61 -1.31
CA GLN A 126 -6.14 13.21 -2.20
C GLN A 126 -7.56 13.15 -1.62
N GLY A 127 -7.96 12.02 -1.04
CA GLY A 127 -9.24 11.85 -0.36
C GLY A 127 -9.40 12.85 0.77
N PHE A 128 -8.33 13.11 1.52
CA PHE A 128 -8.29 14.15 2.54
C PHE A 128 -8.55 15.56 1.99
N VAL A 129 -7.95 15.89 0.83
CA VAL A 129 -8.18 17.16 0.12
C VAL A 129 -9.61 17.22 -0.45
N GLN A 130 -10.13 16.12 -0.99
CA GLN A 130 -11.45 16.06 -1.60
C GLN A 130 -12.57 16.19 -0.55
N ILE A 131 -12.47 15.50 0.59
CA ILE A 131 -13.37 15.65 1.75
C ILE A 131 -13.42 17.12 2.18
N SER A 132 -12.25 17.76 2.30
CA SER A 132 -12.15 19.17 2.69
C SER A 132 -12.77 20.13 1.64
N THR A 133 -12.60 19.84 0.36
CA THR A 133 -13.06 20.69 -0.75
C THR A 133 -14.56 20.53 -1.00
N THR A 134 -15.08 19.30 -0.95
CA THR A 134 -16.51 19.00 -1.11
C THR A 134 -17.34 19.71 -0.05
N GLU A 135 -16.93 19.67 1.21
CA GLU A 135 -17.64 20.39 2.26
C GLU A 135 -17.52 21.91 2.15
N LEU A 136 -16.39 22.43 1.68
CA LEU A 136 -16.27 23.85 1.41
C LEU A 136 -17.26 24.29 0.34
N VAL A 137 -17.37 23.53 -0.76
CA VAL A 137 -18.33 23.79 -1.84
C VAL A 137 -19.77 23.64 -1.35
N ASN A 138 -20.08 22.61 -0.56
CA ASN A 138 -21.43 22.38 -0.02
C ASN A 138 -21.82 23.47 0.98
N SER A 139 -20.91 23.88 1.87
CA SER A 139 -21.10 24.98 2.81
C SER A 139 -21.31 26.32 2.10
N LEU A 140 -20.60 26.56 0.99
CA LEU A 140 -20.72 27.79 0.22
C LEU A 140 -22.03 27.81 -0.59
N LYS A 141 -22.42 26.67 -1.18
CA LYS A 141 -23.72 26.50 -1.82
C LYS A 141 -24.86 26.71 -0.82
N SER A 142 -24.82 26.09 0.34
CA SER A 142 -25.87 26.20 1.37
C SER A 142 -26.00 27.61 1.93
N ALA A 143 -24.87 28.33 2.11
CA ALA A 143 -24.87 29.74 2.49
C ALA A 143 -25.49 30.64 1.41
N VAL A 144 -25.14 30.43 0.13
CA VAL A 144 -25.69 31.21 -1.00
C VAL A 144 -27.17 30.91 -1.21
N THR A 145 -27.59 29.65 -1.18
CA THR A 145 -29.01 29.27 -1.31
C THR A 145 -29.83 29.72 -0.12
N GLY A 146 -29.27 29.64 1.10
CA GLY A 146 -29.92 30.13 2.32
C GLY A 146 -30.13 31.65 2.29
N ALA A 147 -29.11 32.41 1.88
CA ALA A 147 -29.22 33.86 1.73
C ALA A 147 -30.21 34.25 0.62
N ALA A 148 -30.20 33.54 -0.52
CA ALA A 148 -31.16 33.77 -1.60
C ALA A 148 -32.59 33.45 -1.17
N ALA A 149 -32.82 32.35 -0.44
CA ALA A 149 -34.13 32.01 0.11
C ALA A 149 -34.64 33.06 1.12
N GLN A 150 -33.75 33.59 1.96
CA GLN A 150 -34.10 34.63 2.93
C GLN A 150 -34.52 35.94 2.25
N VAL A 151 -33.86 36.31 1.15
CA VAL A 151 -34.13 37.53 0.38
C VAL A 151 -35.33 37.38 -0.55
N ILE A 152 -35.50 36.24 -1.22
CA ILE A 152 -36.55 36.03 -2.24
C ILE A 152 -37.87 35.56 -1.62
N LEU A 153 -37.81 34.71 -0.59
CA LEU A 153 -38.99 34.05 -0.02
C LEU A 153 -39.41 34.61 1.35
N ASN A 154 -38.74 35.65 1.86
CA ASN A 154 -38.99 36.21 3.20
C ASN A 154 -39.01 35.14 4.30
N SER A 155 -38.25 34.04 4.12
CA SER A 155 -38.28 32.92 5.06
C SER A 155 -37.54 33.27 6.35
N GLN A 156 -38.18 33.07 7.50
CA GLN A 156 -37.57 33.24 8.83
C GLN A 156 -36.73 32.04 9.28
N SER A 157 -36.71 30.95 8.51
CA SER A 157 -35.92 29.76 8.87
C SER A 157 -34.42 30.06 8.78
N PRO A 158 -33.64 29.75 9.83
CA PRO A 158 -32.20 29.90 9.76
C PRO A 158 -31.63 29.00 8.65
N PRO A 159 -30.59 29.44 7.94
CA PRO A 159 -29.97 28.64 6.89
C PRO A 159 -29.50 27.29 7.47
N PRO A 160 -29.57 26.20 6.69
CA PRO A 160 -29.09 24.90 7.13
C PRO A 160 -27.63 25.02 7.57
N MET A 161 -27.35 24.62 8.80
CA MET A 161 -26.01 24.68 9.36
C MET A 161 -25.09 23.78 8.53
N PRO A 162 -23.90 24.27 8.14
CA PRO A 162 -22.93 23.43 7.45
C PRO A 162 -22.61 22.23 8.33
N GLN A 163 -22.55 21.03 7.74
CA GLN A 163 -22.16 19.85 8.48
C GLN A 163 -20.70 20.01 8.94
N ARG A 164 -20.47 19.86 10.24
CA ARG A 164 -19.21 20.27 10.89
C ARG A 164 -18.29 19.11 11.20
N TYR A 165 -18.80 17.88 11.06
CA TYR A 165 -18.11 16.68 11.45
C TYR A 165 -18.25 15.61 10.37
N PHE A 166 -17.21 14.81 10.21
CA PHE A 166 -17.21 13.62 9.36
C PHE A 166 -17.28 12.39 10.26
N ASP A 167 -18.31 11.56 10.11
CA ASP A 167 -18.47 10.33 10.88
C ASP A 167 -17.72 9.18 10.19
N VAL A 168 -16.69 8.67 10.87
CA VAL A 168 -15.86 7.58 10.34
C VAL A 168 -16.64 6.26 10.27
N ALA A 169 -17.68 6.08 11.08
CA ALA A 169 -18.46 4.85 11.09
C ALA A 169 -19.41 4.73 9.90
N THR A 170 -20.00 5.84 9.45
CA THR A 170 -20.97 5.86 8.34
C THR A 170 -20.37 6.38 7.03
N ASN A 171 -19.18 6.98 7.08
CA ASN A 171 -18.54 7.65 5.94
C ASN A 171 -19.37 8.84 5.41
N GLU A 172 -20.09 9.52 6.30
CA GLU A 172 -20.97 10.65 5.98
C GLU A 172 -20.64 11.88 6.82
N PHE A 173 -21.02 13.06 6.32
CA PHE A 173 -20.97 14.28 7.10
C PHE A 173 -22.21 14.39 8.00
N VAL A 174 -21.99 14.84 9.23
CA VAL A 174 -23.03 14.96 10.25
C VAL A 174 -22.95 16.30 10.97
N ALA A 175 -24.10 16.74 11.51
CA ALA A 175 -24.20 18.02 12.21
C ALA A 175 -23.74 17.95 13.67
N GLN A 176 -23.81 16.78 14.30
CA GLN A 176 -23.54 16.57 15.72
C GLN A 176 -22.27 15.75 15.92
N MET A 177 -21.53 16.06 16.98
CA MET A 177 -20.35 15.32 17.38
C MET A 177 -20.75 14.01 18.06
N SER A 178 -20.05 12.93 17.71
CA SER A 178 -20.10 11.63 18.36
C SER A 178 -18.67 11.11 18.62
N ALA A 179 -18.57 9.95 19.28
CA ALA A 179 -17.29 9.27 19.49
C ALA A 179 -16.61 8.81 18.19
N THR A 180 -17.36 8.69 17.09
CA THR A 180 -16.87 8.25 15.77
C THR A 180 -16.67 9.42 14.80
N THR A 181 -16.97 10.64 15.22
CA THR A 181 -16.86 11.82 14.37
C THR A 181 -15.54 12.57 14.53
N LEU A 182 -15.05 13.11 13.42
CA LEU A 182 -13.89 13.97 13.34
C LEU A 182 -14.30 15.38 12.90
N SER A 183 -13.86 16.40 13.64
CA SER A 183 -14.19 17.81 13.34
C SER A 183 -13.56 18.28 12.03
N LEU A 184 -14.37 18.87 11.15
CA LEU A 184 -13.91 19.46 9.90
C LEU A 184 -12.93 20.63 10.13
N ALA A 185 -13.03 21.32 11.27
CA ALA A 185 -12.06 22.35 11.66
C ALA A 185 -10.70 21.73 12.00
N SER A 186 -10.68 20.59 12.68
CA SER A 186 -9.46 19.82 12.92
C SER A 186 -8.89 19.29 11.60
N PHE A 187 -9.73 18.75 10.71
CA PHE A 187 -9.32 18.35 9.35
C PHE A 187 -8.65 19.51 8.60
N LYS A 188 -9.27 20.69 8.56
CA LYS A 188 -8.71 21.88 7.89
C LYS A 188 -7.38 22.31 8.47
N TYR A 189 -7.23 22.26 9.80
CA TYR A 189 -5.95 22.55 10.46
C TYR A 189 -4.85 21.57 10.05
N PHE A 190 -5.18 20.28 9.89
CA PHE A 190 -4.24 19.27 9.40
C PHE A 190 -4.00 19.33 7.88
N ALA A 191 -4.97 19.82 7.10
CA ALA A 191 -4.98 19.87 5.62
C ALA A 191 -4.28 21.09 5.04
N ASN A 192 -4.39 22.22 5.72
CA ASN A 192 -4.01 23.51 5.17
C ASN A 192 -3.29 24.30 6.24
N ARG A 193 -1.97 24.40 6.10
CA ARG A 193 -1.28 25.58 6.60
C ARG A 193 -1.30 26.73 5.58
N ASP A 194 -1.41 26.46 4.25
CA ASP A 194 -1.27 27.53 3.23
C ASP A 194 -2.03 27.36 1.86
N VAL A 195 -3.02 26.48 1.67
CA VAL A 195 -3.73 26.40 0.36
C VAL A 195 -4.89 27.41 0.29
N SER A 196 -4.80 28.38 -0.63
CA SER A 196 -5.91 29.26 -0.98
C SER A 196 -7.00 28.51 -1.78
N PRO A 197 -8.29 28.62 -1.41
CA PRO A 197 -9.40 27.83 -1.96
C PRO A 197 -9.81 28.11 -3.42
N GLY A 198 -8.99 28.82 -4.20
CA GLY A 198 -9.35 29.35 -5.52
C GLY A 198 -8.80 28.61 -6.75
N LYS A 199 -7.93 27.61 -6.61
CA LYS A 199 -7.28 26.94 -7.78
C LYS A 199 -7.81 25.52 -7.98
N ARG A 200 -8.54 25.31 -9.08
CA ARG A 200 -9.22 24.06 -9.44
C ARG A 200 -8.35 23.00 -10.15
N ASN A 201 -7.06 23.25 -10.31
CA ASN A 201 -6.08 22.26 -10.77
C ASN A 201 -4.68 22.83 -10.46
N PRO A 202 -4.00 22.42 -9.39
CA PRO A 202 -2.61 22.80 -9.23
C PRO A 202 -1.80 22.00 -10.24
N ASP A 203 -1.16 22.70 -11.16
CA ASP A 203 0.07 22.22 -11.79
C ASP A 203 0.99 21.66 -10.68
N ILE A 204 1.74 20.58 -10.93
CA ILE A 204 2.61 19.95 -9.91
C ILE A 204 3.60 20.98 -9.35
N ALA A 205 3.98 21.97 -10.17
CA ALA A 205 4.83 23.10 -9.78
C ALA A 205 4.14 24.16 -8.90
N ALA A 206 2.82 24.11 -8.75
CA ALA A 206 1.99 25.08 -8.02
C ALA A 206 1.48 24.56 -6.66
N LEU A 207 1.92 23.37 -6.22
CA LEU A 207 1.66 22.89 -4.87
C LEU A 207 2.33 23.81 -3.83
N PRO A 208 1.74 24.02 -2.64
CA PRO A 208 2.34 24.85 -1.59
C PRO A 208 3.75 24.36 -1.23
N LYS A 209 4.67 25.30 -0.98
CA LYS A 209 6.04 24.98 -0.53
C LYS A 209 6.06 24.23 0.81
N THR A 210 5.01 24.38 1.62
CA THR A 210 4.78 23.70 2.89
C THR A 210 3.62 22.72 2.72
N LEU A 211 3.94 21.47 2.35
CA LEU A 211 2.96 20.40 2.29
C LEU A 211 2.37 20.15 3.71
N PRO A 212 1.07 19.83 3.81
CA PRO A 212 0.39 19.78 5.10
C PRO A 212 0.88 18.63 6.01
N ALA A 213 0.66 18.75 7.32
CA ALA A 213 1.11 17.75 8.31
C ALA A 213 0.60 16.33 8.02
N VAL A 214 -0.58 16.23 7.38
CA VAL A 214 -1.14 14.96 6.92
C VAL A 214 -0.30 14.30 5.82
N ALA A 215 0.35 15.08 4.94
CA ALA A 215 1.22 14.55 3.90
C ALA A 215 2.46 13.88 4.51
N LYS A 216 2.98 14.42 5.62
CA LYS A 216 4.04 13.78 6.40
C LYS A 216 3.60 12.41 6.94
N GLN A 217 2.37 12.29 7.44
CA GLN A 217 1.86 11.04 8.01
C GLN A 217 1.69 9.96 6.96
N PHE A 218 1.10 10.28 5.80
CA PHE A 218 0.99 9.33 4.70
C PHE A 218 2.35 8.95 4.10
N ALA A 219 3.29 9.90 4.02
CA ALA A 219 4.67 9.61 3.62
C ALA A 219 5.35 8.65 4.62
N ALA A 220 5.22 8.92 5.92
CA ALA A 220 5.76 8.06 6.96
C ALA A 220 5.17 6.64 6.84
N GLN A 221 3.85 6.52 6.71
CA GLN A 221 3.18 5.23 6.55
C GLN A 221 3.67 4.49 5.30
N ALA A 222 3.82 5.18 4.17
CA ALA A 222 4.29 4.56 2.94
C ALA A 222 5.72 3.99 3.08
N ILE A 223 6.66 4.81 3.53
CA ILE A 223 8.07 4.42 3.66
C ILE A 223 8.24 3.34 4.73
N VAL A 224 7.60 3.50 5.90
CA VAL A 224 7.69 2.54 7.00
C VAL A 224 7.09 1.20 6.60
N ASN A 225 5.90 1.18 6.00
CA ASN A 225 5.24 -0.08 5.62
C ASN A 225 6.03 -0.79 4.52
N PHE A 226 6.39 -0.11 3.44
CA PHE A 226 7.11 -0.74 2.34
C PHE A 226 8.49 -1.28 2.78
N TYR A 227 9.23 -0.54 3.60
CA TYR A 227 10.50 -1.04 4.15
C TYR A 227 10.29 -2.23 5.10
N THR A 228 9.20 -2.23 5.87
CA THR A 228 8.87 -3.36 6.75
C THR A 228 8.54 -4.60 5.93
N ASP A 229 7.73 -4.48 4.87
CA ASP A 229 7.46 -5.59 3.94
C ASP A 229 8.76 -6.10 3.29
N TRP A 230 9.67 -5.20 2.93
CA TRP A 230 10.99 -5.57 2.43
C TRP A 230 11.75 -6.44 3.43
N GLU A 231 11.93 -5.99 4.68
CA GLU A 231 12.72 -6.72 5.68
C GLU A 231 12.03 -8.00 6.19
N GLU A 232 10.72 -7.99 6.39
CA GLU A 232 10.00 -9.10 7.04
C GLU A 232 9.51 -10.18 6.05
N LYS A 233 9.24 -9.81 4.79
CA LYS A 233 8.71 -10.72 3.77
C LYS A 233 9.71 -10.89 2.63
N TYR A 234 9.99 -9.82 1.91
CA TYR A 234 10.56 -9.94 0.56
C TYR A 234 12.03 -10.31 0.53
N ARG A 235 12.83 -9.77 1.45
CA ARG A 235 14.28 -10.01 1.50
C ARG A 235 14.60 -11.49 1.70
N GLY A 236 13.90 -12.15 2.63
CA GLY A 236 14.06 -13.58 2.91
C GLY A 236 13.57 -14.48 1.76
N VAL A 237 12.42 -14.15 1.16
CA VAL A 237 11.91 -14.86 -0.02
C VAL A 237 12.89 -14.74 -1.19
N LEU A 238 13.37 -13.53 -1.48
CA LEU A 238 14.32 -13.29 -2.56
C LEU A 238 15.64 -14.04 -2.34
N ALA A 239 16.16 -14.06 -1.11
CA ALA A 239 17.35 -14.82 -0.75
C ALA A 239 17.18 -16.33 -0.93
N THR A 240 16.00 -16.85 -0.57
CA THR A 240 15.65 -18.27 -0.78
C THR A 240 15.72 -18.63 -2.26
N VAL A 241 15.10 -17.82 -3.14
CA VAL A 241 15.07 -18.08 -4.58
C VAL A 241 16.45 -17.92 -5.24
N HIS A 242 17.29 -17.00 -4.75
CA HIS A 242 18.68 -16.86 -5.20
C HIS A 242 19.64 -17.92 -4.61
N GLY A 243 19.21 -18.63 -3.56
CA GLY A 243 20.07 -19.53 -2.78
C GLY A 243 21.25 -18.80 -2.13
N CYS A 244 21.00 -17.66 -1.48
CA CYS A 244 21.99 -16.88 -0.71
C CYS A 244 21.44 -16.50 0.68
N ASP A 245 22.24 -15.80 1.48
CA ASP A 245 21.77 -15.25 2.75
C ASP A 245 21.01 -13.93 2.50
N GLU A 246 19.96 -13.67 3.28
CA GLU A 246 19.20 -12.41 3.19
C GLU A 246 20.08 -11.18 3.41
N ARG A 247 21.14 -11.32 4.21
CA ARG A 247 22.10 -10.25 4.55
C ARG A 247 23.04 -9.93 3.40
N ASP A 248 23.12 -10.78 2.38
CA ASP A 248 23.92 -10.50 1.18
C ASP A 248 23.31 -9.35 0.36
N PHE A 249 22.00 -9.11 0.47
CA PHE A 249 21.33 -7.97 -0.16
C PHE A 249 21.66 -6.65 0.56
N GLN A 250 22.75 -6.01 0.18
CA GLN A 250 23.19 -4.69 0.66
C GLN A 250 22.92 -3.61 -0.39
N ILE A 251 21.64 -3.41 -0.71
CA ILE A 251 21.20 -2.48 -1.76
C ILE A 251 20.98 -1.08 -1.19
N ASP A 252 21.67 -0.08 -1.75
CA ASP A 252 21.64 1.31 -1.26
C ASP A 252 20.22 1.90 -1.25
N TYR A 253 19.37 1.55 -2.22
CA TYR A 253 17.96 1.97 -2.25
C TYR A 253 17.19 1.59 -0.98
N PHE A 254 17.30 0.33 -0.51
CA PHE A 254 16.64 -0.09 0.73
C PHE A 254 17.37 0.44 1.98
N GLY A 255 18.68 0.65 1.88
CA GLY A 255 19.45 1.35 2.91
C GLY A 255 18.94 2.77 3.16
N ASP A 256 18.61 3.51 2.09
CA ASP A 256 18.03 4.84 2.17
C ASP A 256 16.63 4.82 2.78
N LEU A 257 15.78 3.87 2.39
CA LEU A 257 14.45 3.68 3.00
C LEU A 257 14.55 3.39 4.50
N ASN A 258 15.53 2.59 4.93
CA ASN A 258 15.78 2.34 6.36
C ASN A 258 16.13 3.64 7.11
N ARG A 259 17.01 4.47 6.54
CA ARG A 259 17.39 5.76 7.13
C ARG A 259 16.17 6.67 7.28
N MET A 260 15.36 6.77 6.23
CA MET A 260 14.13 7.55 6.26
C MET A 260 13.13 7.01 7.30
N ARG A 261 12.94 5.68 7.36
CA ARG A 261 12.11 5.03 8.40
C ARG A 261 12.59 5.38 9.80
N GLN A 262 13.90 5.35 10.06
CA GLN A 262 14.44 5.70 11.37
C GLN A 262 14.11 7.15 11.75
N ASP A 263 14.23 8.09 10.82
CA ASP A 263 13.88 9.48 11.07
C ASP A 263 12.36 9.68 11.26
N TYR A 264 11.51 8.96 10.51
CA TYR A 264 10.07 8.96 10.76
C TYR A 264 9.69 8.42 12.14
N VAL A 265 10.24 7.27 12.52
CA VAL A 265 9.88 6.56 13.77
C VAL A 265 10.50 7.21 15.00
N HIS A 266 11.77 7.63 14.93
CA HIS A 266 12.53 8.08 16.11
C HIS A 266 12.73 9.60 16.17
N ARG A 267 12.55 10.32 15.06
CA ARG A 267 12.73 11.78 14.98
C ARG A 267 11.48 12.52 14.52
N ASN A 268 10.31 11.88 14.60
CA ASN A 268 9.02 12.47 14.24
C ASN A 268 9.00 13.04 12.81
N GLY A 269 9.75 12.41 11.90
CA GLY A 269 9.90 12.84 10.51
C GLY A 269 10.72 14.11 10.33
N VAL A 270 11.67 14.38 11.23
CA VAL A 270 12.73 15.37 11.03
C VAL A 270 13.99 14.63 10.57
N SER A 271 14.48 15.01 9.39
CA SER A 271 15.63 14.40 8.74
C SER A 271 16.88 14.54 9.59
N GLY A 272 17.62 13.44 9.74
CA GLY A 272 18.96 13.44 10.29
C GLY A 272 19.80 12.25 9.83
N GLN A 273 19.23 11.05 9.71
CA GLN A 273 19.87 9.90 9.05
C GLN A 273 19.67 9.96 7.53
N SER A 274 18.53 10.49 7.08
CA SER A 274 18.17 10.60 5.66
C SER A 274 19.00 11.62 4.87
N ASP A 275 19.74 12.50 5.55
CA ASP A 275 20.76 13.36 4.91
C ASP A 275 21.92 12.53 4.33
N GLY A 276 22.13 11.33 4.85
CA GLY A 276 23.14 10.38 4.36
C GLY A 276 22.60 9.35 3.37
N CYS A 277 21.43 9.58 2.77
CA CYS A 277 20.94 8.75 1.66
C CYS A 277 21.84 8.89 0.44
N LYS A 278 21.97 7.83 -0.37
CA LYS A 278 22.86 7.79 -1.55
C LYS A 278 22.13 7.80 -2.89
N VAL A 279 20.91 7.25 -2.91
CA VAL A 279 20.05 7.15 -4.09
C VAL A 279 18.89 8.13 -3.96
N LEU A 280 18.27 8.20 -2.79
CA LEU A 280 17.09 9.00 -2.48
C LEU A 280 17.48 10.25 -1.66
N GLU A 281 18.28 11.13 -2.25
CA GLU A 281 18.86 12.33 -1.62
C GLU A 281 17.86 13.49 -1.42
N TRP A 282 16.71 13.20 -0.80
CA TRP A 282 15.58 14.13 -0.78
C TRP A 282 15.65 15.22 0.29
N PHE A 283 16.34 14.96 1.39
CA PHE A 283 16.27 15.77 2.60
C PHE A 283 17.67 16.05 3.14
N LYS A 284 17.85 17.23 3.72
CA LYS A 284 19.03 17.62 4.48
C LYS A 284 18.75 17.55 5.97
N SER A 285 19.80 17.52 6.79
CA SER A 285 19.65 17.46 8.25
C SER A 285 18.82 18.64 8.77
N GLY A 286 17.79 18.35 9.58
CA GLY A 286 16.84 19.32 10.10
C GLY A 286 15.59 19.55 9.24
N ASP A 287 15.56 19.04 8.01
CA ASP A 287 14.38 19.17 7.14
C ASP A 287 13.18 18.39 7.70
N LEU A 288 11.99 18.96 7.56
CA LEU A 288 10.76 18.21 7.77
C LEU A 288 10.54 17.29 6.56
N MET A 289 10.53 15.97 6.80
CA MET A 289 10.49 14.96 5.75
C MET A 289 9.09 14.85 5.12
N ILE A 290 8.80 15.73 4.18
CA ILE A 290 7.59 15.67 3.38
C ILE A 290 7.97 15.52 1.91
N PRO A 291 7.84 14.31 1.33
CA PRO A 291 8.20 14.05 -0.05
C PRO A 291 7.36 14.86 -1.03
N THR A 292 8.00 15.32 -2.10
CA THR A 292 7.31 15.95 -3.24
C THR A 292 6.78 14.88 -4.21
N PRO A 293 5.91 15.22 -5.17
CA PRO A 293 5.54 14.30 -6.26
C PRO A 293 6.76 13.77 -7.04
N LEU A 294 7.81 14.58 -7.20
CA LEU A 294 9.05 14.15 -7.85
C LEU A 294 9.78 13.08 -7.03
N ASN A 295 9.75 13.18 -5.70
CA ASN A 295 10.34 12.18 -4.82
C ASN A 295 9.61 10.83 -4.96
N TYR A 296 8.27 10.84 -5.00
CA TYR A 296 7.48 9.62 -5.24
C TYR A 296 7.73 9.03 -6.63
N CYS A 297 7.88 9.87 -7.65
CA CYS A 297 8.30 9.42 -8.98
C CYS A 297 9.68 8.74 -8.92
N GLN A 298 10.63 9.34 -8.19
CA GLN A 298 11.96 8.78 -8.00
C GLN A 298 11.93 7.43 -7.29
N LEU A 299 11.04 7.19 -6.31
CA LEU A 299 10.90 5.85 -5.71
C LEU A 299 10.62 4.79 -6.76
N LEU A 300 9.77 5.10 -7.73
CA LEU A 300 9.36 4.17 -8.78
C LEU A 300 10.46 4.01 -9.85
N THR A 301 11.11 5.10 -10.25
CA THR A 301 12.11 5.08 -11.33
C THR A 301 13.49 4.63 -10.87
N ALA A 302 13.85 4.86 -9.60
CA ALA A 302 15.10 4.39 -8.99
C ALA A 302 14.94 3.01 -8.33
N PHE A 303 13.79 2.34 -8.49
CA PHE A 303 13.58 0.99 -7.97
C PHE A 303 14.68 0.05 -8.50
N PRO A 304 15.39 -0.71 -7.65
CA PRO A 304 16.62 -1.43 -7.99
C PRO A 304 16.33 -2.75 -8.73
N ASP A 305 15.52 -2.69 -9.77
CA ASP A 305 14.95 -3.80 -10.54
C ASP A 305 16.04 -4.76 -11.09
N ALA A 306 17.09 -4.21 -11.72
CA ALA A 306 18.18 -5.00 -12.27
C ALA A 306 19.11 -5.58 -11.18
N GLU A 307 19.27 -4.89 -10.06
CA GLU A 307 20.13 -5.33 -8.96
C GLU A 307 19.48 -6.50 -8.19
N LEU A 308 18.16 -6.41 -7.92
CA LEU A 308 17.39 -7.46 -7.26
C LEU A 308 17.35 -8.79 -8.05
N ARG A 309 17.46 -8.73 -9.38
CA ARG A 309 17.52 -9.93 -10.23
C ARG A 309 18.88 -10.61 -10.24
N ARG A 310 19.90 -9.98 -9.67
CA ARG A 310 21.25 -10.54 -9.62
C ARG A 310 21.48 -11.13 -8.23
N LYS A 311 21.99 -12.36 -8.20
CA LYS A 311 22.45 -12.97 -6.95
C LYS A 311 23.55 -12.08 -6.35
N PRO A 312 23.39 -11.59 -5.11
CA PRO A 312 24.40 -10.74 -4.48
C PRO A 312 25.67 -11.54 -4.16
N ALA A 313 26.80 -10.83 -4.04
CA ALA A 313 28.02 -11.42 -3.54
C ALA A 313 27.89 -11.70 -2.03
N PRO A 314 28.41 -12.83 -1.52
CA PRO A 314 28.38 -13.14 -0.10
C PRO A 314 29.04 -12.04 0.73
N ARG A 315 28.37 -11.65 1.82
CA ARG A 315 28.88 -10.64 2.74
C ARG A 315 29.95 -11.24 3.66
N ASN A 316 31.21 -10.91 3.39
CA ASN A 316 32.36 -11.37 4.17
C ASN A 316 32.83 -10.38 5.25
N GLU A 317 32.27 -9.16 5.26
CA GLU A 317 32.75 -8.07 6.11
C GLU A 317 31.62 -7.36 6.89
N GLY A 318 31.99 -6.78 8.03
CA GLY A 318 31.14 -5.96 8.88
C GLY A 318 30.68 -6.66 10.16
N ARG A 319 29.85 -5.94 10.93
CA ARG A 319 29.25 -6.44 12.18
C ARG A 319 27.82 -6.89 11.95
N ASP A 320 27.42 -7.93 12.68
CA ASP A 320 26.04 -8.41 12.73
C ASP A 320 25.50 -8.31 14.17
N ARG A 321 24.19 -8.20 14.31
CA ARG A 321 23.53 -8.18 15.62
C ARG A 321 23.23 -9.62 16.03
N LEU A 322 23.87 -10.07 17.10
CA LEU A 322 23.53 -11.34 17.74
C LEU A 322 22.17 -11.24 18.44
N ASN A 323 21.16 -11.90 17.88
CA ASN A 323 19.86 -12.04 18.52
C ASN A 323 19.85 -13.25 19.47
N VAL A 324 20.41 -13.07 20.66
CA VAL A 324 20.52 -14.11 21.69
C VAL A 324 19.91 -13.66 23.01
N ARG A 325 19.35 -14.60 23.78
CA ARG A 325 18.89 -14.36 25.14
C ARG A 325 19.99 -14.78 26.12
N ALA A 326 20.37 -13.89 27.02
CA ALA A 326 21.32 -14.16 28.09
C ALA A 326 20.71 -13.81 29.45
N ASP A 327 21.27 -14.37 30.53
CA ASP A 327 20.85 -14.06 31.89
C ASP A 327 21.03 -12.56 32.18
N LEU A 328 20.00 -11.92 32.77
CA LEU A 328 20.00 -10.47 33.04
C LEU A 328 21.16 -10.05 33.96
N LYS A 329 21.58 -10.89 34.89
CA LYS A 329 22.71 -10.60 35.79
C LYS A 329 24.01 -10.57 35.00
N LEU A 330 24.20 -11.50 34.05
CA LEU A 330 25.38 -11.52 33.17
C LEU A 330 25.43 -10.30 32.27
N ILE A 331 24.29 -9.88 31.70
CA ILE A 331 24.22 -8.67 30.87
C ILE A 331 24.61 -7.43 31.69
N ARG A 332 24.06 -7.29 32.89
CA ARG A 332 24.36 -6.15 33.77
C ARG A 332 25.82 -6.13 34.21
N GLU A 333 26.39 -7.28 34.52
CA GLU A 333 27.79 -7.38 34.92
C GLU A 333 28.73 -7.09 33.74
N PHE A 334 28.41 -7.61 32.55
CA PHE A 334 29.12 -7.26 31.33
C PHE A 334 29.06 -5.74 31.07
N ASP A 335 27.89 -5.12 31.17
CA ASP A 335 27.73 -3.67 30.99
C ASP A 335 28.49 -2.85 32.04
N ARG A 336 28.59 -3.34 33.28
CA ARG A 336 29.39 -2.71 34.34
C ARG A 336 30.88 -2.75 34.01
N ILE A 337 31.41 -3.93 33.67
CA ILE A 337 32.83 -4.12 33.32
C ILE A 337 33.19 -3.32 32.07
N VAL A 338 32.31 -3.28 31.07
CA VAL A 338 32.48 -2.47 29.86
C VAL A 338 32.42 -0.98 30.17
N GLY A 339 31.56 -0.53 31.10
CA GLY A 339 31.52 0.87 31.52
C GLY A 339 32.76 1.33 32.28
N GLU A 340 33.43 0.41 32.97
CA GLU A 340 34.68 0.66 33.70
C GLU A 340 35.93 0.59 32.79
N SER A 341 35.84 -0.11 31.66
CA SER A 341 36.88 -0.15 30.63
C SER A 341 36.61 0.93 29.57
N SER A 342 37.65 1.61 29.06
CA SER A 342 37.45 2.71 28.09
C SER A 342 37.10 2.24 26.66
N GLY A 343 36.60 1.01 26.52
CA GLY A 343 36.36 0.35 25.23
C GLY A 343 34.90 0.42 24.77
N PRO A 344 34.63 0.41 23.46
CA PRO A 344 33.26 0.30 22.95
C PRO A 344 32.70 -1.10 23.25
N LYS A 345 31.44 -1.18 23.70
CA LYS A 345 30.72 -2.43 24.05
C LYS A 345 30.82 -3.53 23.00
N GLY A 346 30.84 -3.16 21.71
CA GLY A 346 31.01 -4.11 20.62
C GLY A 346 32.37 -4.81 20.61
N ALA A 347 33.46 -4.10 20.95
CA ALA A 347 34.79 -4.70 20.99
C ALA A 347 34.92 -5.71 22.15
N ALA A 348 34.37 -5.38 23.33
CA ALA A 348 34.32 -6.31 24.45
C ALA A 348 33.48 -7.57 24.16
N LEU A 349 32.42 -7.42 23.37
CA LEU A 349 31.62 -8.55 22.91
C LEU A 349 32.42 -9.42 21.90
N ASP A 350 33.11 -8.80 20.95
CA ASP A 350 33.95 -9.49 19.97
C ASP A 350 35.07 -10.28 20.67
N GLU A 351 35.70 -9.71 21.69
CA GLU A 351 36.71 -10.35 22.54
C GLU A 351 36.12 -11.56 23.29
N ALA A 352 34.99 -11.37 23.99
CA ALA A 352 34.34 -12.44 24.74
C ALA A 352 33.93 -13.63 23.84
N LEU A 353 33.45 -13.35 22.64
CA LEU A 353 33.10 -14.38 21.66
C LEU A 353 34.34 -15.06 21.10
N SER A 354 35.39 -14.31 20.77
CA SER A 354 36.65 -14.85 20.25
C SER A 354 37.31 -15.78 21.27
N ASP A 355 37.36 -15.38 22.55
CA ASP A 355 37.88 -16.18 23.65
C ASP A 355 37.07 -17.47 23.84
N TRP A 356 35.74 -17.36 23.78
CA TRP A 356 34.88 -18.53 23.88
C TRP A 356 35.09 -19.49 22.70
N ILE A 357 35.20 -18.98 21.48
CA ILE A 357 35.47 -19.78 20.27
C ILE A 357 36.84 -20.47 20.40
N ALA A 358 37.90 -19.72 20.72
CA ALA A 358 39.26 -20.26 20.86
C ALA A 358 39.33 -21.36 21.94
N LYS A 359 38.60 -21.18 23.05
CA LYS A 359 38.54 -22.18 24.13
C LYS A 359 37.81 -23.47 23.72
N ASN A 360 36.81 -23.37 22.83
CA ASN A 360 35.97 -24.50 22.43
C ASN A 360 36.38 -25.10 21.06
N GLN A 361 37.22 -24.42 20.29
CA GLN A 361 37.95 -24.99 19.18
C GLN A 361 39.08 -25.88 19.72
N ARG A 362 38.73 -27.06 20.25
CA ARG A 362 39.71 -28.12 20.40
C ARG A 362 40.07 -28.66 19.01
N THR A 363 41.35 -28.52 18.72
CA THR A 363 42.13 -29.15 17.65
C THR A 363 41.68 -30.59 17.41
N PRO A 364 41.48 -31.02 16.14
CA PRO A 364 40.98 -32.35 15.79
C PRO A 364 41.80 -33.50 16.39
#